data_AF-A0A2M9QA44-F1
#
_entry.id   AF-A0A2M9QA44-F1
#
_cell.length_a   1.000
_cell.length_b   1.000
_cell.length_c   1.000
_cell.angle_alpha   90.00
_cell.angle_beta   90.00
_cell.angle_gamma   90.00
#
_symmetry.space_group_name_H-M   'P 1'
#
loop_
_entity.id
_entity.type
_entity.pdbx_description
1 polymer ?
#
loop_
_entity_poly.entity_id
_entity_poly.type
_entity_poly.pdbx_seq_one_letter_code
_entity_poly.pdbx_strand_id
1 'polypeptide(L)'
;MVINKQLKTLLEHQLITSAKAAEMLEISKQRLLNVVKSNGIEPIHQSSQGNLFMRSDILKLKNGTIETRKKMPVLFNDRSTMYARGKIDEVINTLDEITHIFVYFDSFDAILDGFYLVSENDLSDLKNLKSARFIIRDINGNEAWFTNLNCGYGGEGPTGSKAVLEKLGVPEDKSIYVTDSRYDMVKYFKNEEGLFEVHKNRSDIPRQTECDGALYYHKGKIVCLQDEDNYLSYMDNKIKFLYEYSSIVPNPTNIILFNSRESAIEHGYISKDFFGNDIVYQVILCDQLGRELWLCPPVHNNSALKYQKNINEILEFCGLDVKYEENKQKYPKIILDWLNMKPKQVPVEVIEINRGI
;
A
#
# COMPACT_ATOMS: atom_id res chain seq x y z
N MET A 1 18.09 -18.89 -21.84
CA MET A 1 19.09 -18.90 -20.74
C MET A 1 19.14 -17.59 -19.91
N VAL A 2 18.22 -16.63 -20.12
CA VAL A 2 18.24 -15.29 -19.49
C VAL A 2 17.57 -15.25 -18.10
N ILE A 3 16.59 -16.12 -17.85
CA ILE A 3 15.78 -16.19 -16.62
C ILE A 3 16.62 -16.46 -15.35
N ASN A 4 17.72 -17.21 -15.48
CA ASN A 4 18.50 -17.67 -14.33
C ASN A 4 19.36 -16.55 -13.69
N LYS A 5 19.77 -15.54 -14.47
CA LYS A 5 20.60 -14.44 -13.95
C LYS A 5 19.80 -13.47 -13.09
N GLN A 6 18.60 -13.10 -13.54
CA GLN A 6 17.70 -12.20 -12.79
C GLN A 6 17.22 -12.86 -11.48
N LEU A 7 16.83 -14.14 -11.53
CA LEU A 7 16.45 -14.88 -10.33
C LEU A 7 17.62 -15.01 -9.34
N LYS A 8 18.82 -15.32 -9.84
CA LYS A 8 20.03 -15.40 -8.99
C LYS A 8 20.32 -14.06 -8.30
N THR A 9 20.29 -12.95 -9.02
CA THR A 9 20.50 -11.61 -8.45
C THR A 9 19.42 -11.24 -7.44
N LEU A 10 18.16 -11.61 -7.67
CA LEU A 10 17.07 -11.40 -6.72
C LEU A 10 17.28 -12.21 -5.43
N LEU A 11 17.63 -13.50 -5.56
CA LEU A 11 17.91 -14.37 -4.42
C LEU A 11 19.14 -13.90 -3.62
N GLU A 12 20.18 -13.42 -4.30
CA GLU A 12 21.37 -12.84 -3.65
C GLU A 12 21.06 -11.58 -2.85
N HIS A 13 20.07 -10.77 -3.26
CA HIS A 13 19.65 -9.58 -2.52
C HIS A 13 18.71 -9.90 -1.35
N GLN A 14 17.85 -10.90 -1.51
CA GLN A 14 16.78 -11.24 -0.56
C GLN A 14 17.23 -12.23 0.52
N LEU A 15 18.22 -13.09 0.25
CA LEU A 15 18.74 -14.07 1.20
C LEU A 15 20.00 -13.56 1.89
N ILE A 16 19.99 -13.56 3.21
CA ILE A 16 21.15 -13.16 4.01
C ILE A 16 21.61 -14.28 4.94
N THR A 17 22.93 -14.37 5.10
CA THR A 17 23.55 -15.33 6.02
C THR A 17 23.32 -14.91 7.47
N SER A 18 23.46 -15.87 8.39
CA SER A 18 23.48 -15.60 9.83
C SER A 18 24.48 -14.51 10.23
N ALA A 19 25.59 -14.39 9.50
CA ALA A 19 26.57 -13.34 9.74
C ALA A 19 26.02 -11.96 9.42
N LYS A 20 25.42 -11.81 8.23
CA LYS A 20 24.86 -10.54 7.78
C LYS A 20 23.61 -10.16 8.57
N ALA A 21 22.79 -11.13 8.95
CA ALA A 21 21.63 -10.91 9.81
C ALA A 21 22.03 -10.40 11.21
N ALA A 22 23.05 -11.00 11.82
CA ALA A 22 23.57 -10.56 13.11
C ALA A 22 24.17 -9.15 13.04
N GLU A 23 24.90 -8.84 11.96
CA GLU A 23 25.43 -7.50 11.69
C GLU A 23 24.30 -6.47 11.54
N MET A 24 23.25 -6.78 10.77
CA MET A 24 22.11 -5.89 10.57
C MET A 24 21.36 -5.58 11.87
N LEU A 25 21.29 -6.53 12.79
CA LEU A 25 20.64 -6.39 14.10
C LEU A 25 21.57 -5.87 15.20
N GLU A 26 22.84 -5.64 14.89
CA GLU A 26 23.85 -5.17 15.85
C GLU A 26 23.99 -6.09 17.07
N ILE A 27 23.89 -7.41 16.84
CA ILE A 27 24.03 -8.45 17.88
C ILE A 27 25.08 -9.49 17.48
N SER A 28 25.49 -10.33 18.44
CA SER A 28 26.37 -11.46 18.13
C SER A 28 25.63 -12.58 17.38
N LYS A 29 26.35 -13.34 16.54
CA LYS A 29 25.79 -14.51 15.83
C LYS A 29 25.21 -15.56 16.79
N GLN A 30 25.78 -15.70 17.99
CA GLN A 30 25.27 -16.59 19.03
C GLN A 30 23.90 -16.14 19.56
N ARG A 31 23.68 -14.84 19.67
CA ARG A 31 22.42 -14.26 20.15
C ARG A 31 21.32 -14.24 19.08
N LEU A 32 21.71 -14.21 17.79
CA LEU A 32 20.79 -14.17 16.65
C LEU A 32 19.71 -15.26 16.72
N LEU A 33 20.09 -16.53 16.91
CA LEU A 33 19.14 -17.66 16.88
C LEU A 33 18.06 -17.55 17.96
N ASN A 34 18.42 -17.05 19.15
CA ASN A 34 17.47 -16.83 20.22
C ASN A 34 16.52 -15.67 19.88
N VAL A 35 17.05 -14.57 19.35
CA VAL A 35 16.25 -13.39 19.00
C VAL A 35 15.26 -13.72 17.88
N VAL A 36 15.71 -14.33 16.78
CA VAL A 36 14.82 -14.69 15.65
C VAL A 36 13.74 -15.69 16.09
N LYS A 37 14.11 -16.71 16.88
CA LYS A 37 13.16 -17.70 17.40
C LYS A 37 12.13 -17.09 18.35
N SER A 38 12.57 -16.22 19.28
CA SER A 38 11.67 -15.53 20.21
C SER A 38 10.67 -14.60 19.51
N ASN A 39 10.98 -14.20 18.28
CA ASN A 39 10.14 -13.38 17.44
C ASN A 39 9.47 -14.16 16.28
N GLY A 40 9.50 -15.50 16.33
CA GLY A 40 8.82 -16.36 15.36
C GLY A 40 9.38 -16.29 13.93
N ILE A 41 10.65 -15.93 13.76
CA ILE A 41 11.36 -15.92 12.47
C ILE A 41 12.14 -17.24 12.33
N GLU A 42 11.88 -17.96 11.24
CA GLU A 42 12.56 -19.22 10.92
C GLU A 42 13.54 -19.05 9.75
N PRO A 43 14.69 -19.75 9.76
CA PRO A 43 15.58 -19.78 8.61
C PRO A 43 14.94 -20.49 7.42
N ILE A 44 15.10 -19.93 6.22
CA ILE A 44 14.65 -20.55 4.96
C ILE A 44 15.48 -21.80 4.65
N HIS A 45 16.74 -21.78 5.05
CA HIS A 45 17.63 -22.94 4.92
C HIS A 45 18.51 -23.07 6.15
N GLN A 46 18.64 -24.30 6.62
CA GLN A 46 19.49 -24.69 7.75
C GLN A 46 20.52 -25.70 7.27
N SER A 47 21.79 -25.41 7.51
CA SER A 47 22.90 -26.29 7.16
C SER A 47 24.00 -26.24 8.23
N SER A 48 24.93 -27.20 8.18
CA SER A 48 26.13 -27.19 9.02
C SER A 48 27.04 -25.98 8.75
N GLN A 49 26.92 -25.33 7.59
CA GLN A 49 27.68 -24.13 7.24
C GLN A 49 27.00 -22.82 7.67
N GLY A 50 25.79 -22.91 8.24
CA GLY A 50 25.03 -21.79 8.75
C GLY A 50 23.63 -21.70 8.16
N ASN A 51 22.87 -20.77 8.73
CA ASN A 51 21.47 -20.54 8.38
C ASN A 51 21.34 -19.35 7.41
N LEU A 52 20.41 -19.47 6.47
CA LEU A 52 19.96 -18.40 5.58
C LEU A 52 18.60 -17.88 6.04
N PHE A 53 18.46 -16.57 6.07
CA PHE A 53 17.26 -15.85 6.47
C PHE A 53 16.78 -14.94 5.35
N MET A 54 15.48 -14.63 5.32
CA MET A 54 14.98 -13.53 4.50
C MET A 54 15.49 -12.21 5.08
N ARG A 55 16.04 -11.35 4.21
CA ARG A 55 16.47 -10.00 4.58
C ARG A 55 15.33 -9.18 5.15
N SER A 56 14.14 -9.32 4.58
CA SER A 56 12.94 -8.58 4.99
C SER A 56 12.51 -8.91 6.43
N ASP A 57 12.57 -10.16 6.86
CA ASP A 57 12.24 -10.56 8.24
C ASP A 57 13.22 -9.98 9.26
N ILE A 58 14.51 -9.96 8.92
CA ILE A 58 15.54 -9.36 9.75
C ILE A 58 15.42 -7.83 9.81
N LEU A 59 14.98 -7.18 8.73
CA LEU A 59 14.69 -5.74 8.72
C LEU A 59 13.48 -5.41 9.60
N LYS A 60 12.39 -6.20 9.53
CA LYS A 60 11.23 -6.05 10.43
C LYS A 60 11.63 -6.16 11.89
N LEU A 61 12.51 -7.11 12.21
CA LEU A 61 13.09 -7.29 13.55
C LEU A 61 13.92 -6.07 13.98
N LYS A 62 14.80 -5.56 13.11
CA LYS A 62 15.64 -4.37 13.41
C LYS A 62 14.78 -3.14 13.71
N ASN A 63 13.72 -2.96 12.94
CA ASN A 63 12.86 -1.78 13.01
C ASN A 63 11.79 -1.88 14.10
N GLY A 64 11.84 -2.90 14.97
CA GLY A 64 10.83 -3.11 16.02
C GLY A 64 9.41 -3.36 15.49
N THR A 65 9.28 -3.66 14.20
CA THR A 65 8.02 -3.82 13.45
C THR A 65 7.63 -5.28 13.32
N ILE A 66 8.10 -6.12 14.25
CA ILE A 66 7.48 -7.42 14.46
C ILE A 66 6.17 -7.12 15.15
N GLU A 67 5.18 -6.77 14.33
CA GLU A 67 3.78 -6.84 14.70
C GLU A 67 3.61 -8.16 15.44
N THR A 68 3.22 -8.11 16.70
CA THR A 68 2.65 -9.25 17.41
C THR A 68 1.65 -9.85 16.45
N ARG A 69 2.00 -11.00 15.83
CA ARG A 69 1.33 -11.53 14.62
C ARG A 69 -0.17 -11.24 14.73
N LYS A 70 -0.65 -10.29 13.94
CA LYS A 70 -2.08 -10.00 13.88
C LYS A 70 -2.75 -11.35 13.62
N LYS A 71 -3.63 -11.79 14.52
CA LYS A 71 -4.26 -13.12 14.38
C LYS A 71 -4.85 -13.17 12.98
N MET A 72 -4.48 -14.21 12.22
CA MET A 72 -4.96 -14.33 10.85
C MET A 72 -6.48 -14.39 10.87
N PRO A 73 -7.17 -13.53 10.11
CA PRO A 73 -8.62 -13.60 9.98
C PRO A 73 -9.02 -14.86 9.23
N VAL A 74 -10.23 -15.34 9.51
CA VAL A 74 -10.88 -16.34 8.65
C VAL A 74 -11.32 -15.64 7.37
N LEU A 75 -10.82 -16.11 6.22
CA LEU A 75 -11.06 -15.48 4.92
C LEU A 75 -12.17 -16.18 4.13
N PHE A 76 -13.17 -15.41 3.71
CA PHE A 76 -14.26 -15.86 2.84
C PHE A 76 -14.19 -15.14 1.48
N ASN A 77 -13.40 -15.72 0.57
CA ASN A 77 -13.21 -15.25 -0.79
C ASN A 77 -14.17 -15.96 -1.75
N ASP A 78 -15.46 -15.78 -1.54
CA ASP A 78 -16.48 -16.42 -2.36
C ASP A 78 -16.60 -15.77 -3.75
N ARG A 79 -17.34 -16.38 -4.69
CA ARG A 79 -17.52 -15.82 -6.03
C ARG A 79 -18.72 -14.87 -6.16
N SER A 80 -19.59 -14.83 -5.15
CA SER A 80 -20.75 -13.93 -5.13
C SER A 80 -21.24 -13.63 -3.72
N THR A 81 -22.03 -12.57 -3.60
CA THR A 81 -22.73 -12.15 -2.37
C THR A 81 -23.59 -13.28 -1.79
N MET A 82 -24.27 -14.06 -2.64
CA MET A 82 -25.12 -15.17 -2.19
C MET A 82 -24.32 -16.26 -1.44
N TYR A 83 -23.15 -16.64 -1.95
CA TYR A 83 -22.28 -17.62 -1.30
C TYR A 83 -21.72 -17.08 0.02
N ALA A 84 -21.25 -15.83 0.02
CA ALA A 84 -20.77 -15.16 1.23
C ALA A 84 -21.84 -15.12 2.33
N ARG A 85 -23.10 -14.85 1.98
CA ARG A 85 -24.23 -14.90 2.93
C ARG A 85 -24.45 -16.29 3.51
N GLY A 86 -24.29 -17.33 2.69
CA GLY A 86 -24.41 -18.73 3.13
C GLY A 86 -23.36 -19.15 4.16
N LYS A 87 -22.26 -18.38 4.28
CA LYS A 87 -21.18 -18.63 5.24
C LYS A 87 -21.34 -17.93 6.59
N ILE A 88 -22.36 -17.09 6.75
CA ILE A 88 -22.56 -16.35 8.01
C ILE A 88 -22.86 -17.26 9.20
N ASP A 89 -23.57 -18.37 9.00
CA ASP A 89 -23.79 -19.34 10.09
C ASP A 89 -22.48 -19.97 10.57
N GLU A 90 -21.51 -20.18 9.67
CA GLU A 90 -20.18 -20.66 10.03
C GLU A 90 -19.46 -19.65 10.93
N VAL A 91 -19.56 -18.36 10.61
CA VAL A 91 -18.97 -17.28 11.43
C VAL A 91 -19.64 -17.18 12.80
N ILE A 92 -20.97 -17.19 12.86
CA ILE A 92 -21.72 -17.11 14.14
C ILE A 92 -21.36 -18.28 15.06
N ASN A 93 -21.11 -19.46 14.51
CA ASN A 93 -20.75 -20.65 15.29
C ASN A 93 -19.27 -20.73 15.69
N THR A 94 -18.40 -19.92 15.08
CA THR A 94 -16.94 -19.99 15.29
C THR A 94 -16.38 -18.81 16.07
N LEU A 95 -17.00 -17.63 15.95
CA LEU A 95 -16.60 -16.46 16.72
C LEU A 95 -17.30 -16.43 18.09
N ASP A 96 -16.65 -15.80 19.05
CA ASP A 96 -17.29 -15.43 20.31
C ASP A 96 -18.27 -14.27 20.09
N GLU A 97 -18.69 -13.59 21.17
CA GLU A 97 -19.58 -12.45 21.06
C GLU A 97 -19.07 -11.41 20.06
N ILE A 98 -19.84 -11.22 18.98
CA ILE A 98 -19.56 -10.23 17.95
C ILE A 98 -19.81 -8.84 18.53
N THR A 99 -18.77 -8.02 18.54
CA THR A 99 -18.79 -6.67 19.11
C THR A 99 -18.59 -5.59 18.07
N HIS A 100 -17.95 -5.91 16.94
CA HIS A 100 -17.67 -4.93 15.89
C HIS A 100 -17.95 -5.49 14.51
N ILE A 101 -18.54 -4.67 13.64
CA ILE A 101 -18.74 -4.98 12.22
C ILE A 101 -18.33 -3.77 11.40
N PHE A 102 -17.46 -3.96 10.41
CA PHE A 102 -16.97 -2.89 9.53
C PHE A 102 -17.34 -3.22 8.10
N VAL A 103 -18.01 -2.29 7.42
CA VAL A 103 -18.44 -2.45 6.03
C VAL A 103 -17.92 -1.28 5.21
N TYR A 104 -17.26 -1.60 4.10
CA TYR A 104 -16.59 -0.67 3.21
C TYR A 104 -17.11 -0.82 1.79
N PHE A 105 -17.20 0.28 1.06
CA PHE A 105 -17.41 0.29 -0.38
C PHE A 105 -16.11 -0.14 -1.08
N ASP A 106 -15.00 0.49 -0.73
CA ASP A 106 -13.68 0.22 -1.30
C ASP A 106 -12.71 -0.43 -0.30
N SER A 107 -11.81 -1.27 -0.81
CA SER A 107 -10.76 -1.89 0.00
C SER A 107 -9.68 -0.91 0.46
N PHE A 108 -9.50 0.24 -0.20
CA PHE A 108 -8.55 1.27 0.23
C PHE A 108 -8.87 1.73 1.65
N ASP A 109 -10.12 2.10 1.92
CA ASP A 109 -10.55 2.53 3.24
C ASP A 109 -10.31 1.45 4.31
N ALA A 110 -10.61 0.19 3.97
CA ALA A 110 -10.36 -0.95 4.85
C ALA A 110 -8.86 -1.13 5.15
N ILE A 111 -8.00 -0.99 4.13
CA ILE A 111 -6.53 -1.04 4.28
C ILE A 111 -6.04 0.10 5.18
N LEU A 112 -6.56 1.32 4.99
CA LEU A 112 -6.17 2.49 5.78
C LEU A 112 -6.63 2.39 7.24
N ASP A 113 -7.74 1.70 7.51
CA ASP A 113 -8.16 1.30 8.86
C ASP A 113 -7.37 0.11 9.43
N GLY A 114 -6.40 -0.42 8.66
CA GLY A 114 -5.51 -1.51 9.06
C GLY A 114 -6.03 -2.91 8.75
N PHE A 115 -7.16 -3.07 8.07
CA PHE A 115 -7.69 -4.38 7.66
C PHE A 115 -7.03 -4.88 6.38
N TYR A 116 -5.75 -5.24 6.46
CA TYR A 116 -5.03 -5.84 5.35
C TYR A 116 -4.16 -7.02 5.77
N LEU A 117 -3.83 -7.85 4.79
CA LEU A 117 -2.84 -8.90 4.84
C LEU A 117 -1.79 -8.62 3.78
N VAL A 118 -0.52 -8.75 4.17
CA VAL A 118 0.61 -8.62 3.26
C VAL A 118 0.83 -9.94 2.56
N SER A 119 0.86 -9.92 1.22
CA SER A 119 1.20 -11.10 0.42
C SER A 119 2.63 -11.55 0.74
N GLU A 120 2.77 -12.74 1.34
CA GLU A 120 4.09 -13.28 1.68
C GLU A 120 4.79 -13.96 0.50
N ASN A 121 4.06 -14.24 -0.59
CA ASN A 121 4.58 -14.95 -1.75
C ASN A 121 5.33 -14.04 -2.75
N ASP A 122 5.36 -12.74 -2.52
CA ASP A 122 6.06 -11.79 -3.39
C ASP A 122 7.53 -11.69 -2.95
N LEU A 123 8.44 -12.13 -3.82
CA LEU A 123 9.91 -11.92 -3.66
C LEU A 123 10.32 -10.44 -3.82
N SER A 124 9.35 -9.58 -4.15
CA SER A 124 9.49 -8.14 -4.25
C SER A 124 9.45 -7.48 -2.87
N ASP A 125 10.23 -6.41 -2.69
CA ASP A 125 10.11 -5.56 -1.50
C ASP A 125 8.78 -4.78 -1.49
N LEU A 126 8.17 -4.58 -2.66
CA LEU A 126 6.83 -4.06 -2.87
C LEU A 126 5.84 -5.23 -2.91
N LYS A 127 5.11 -5.43 -1.81
CA LYS A 127 4.22 -6.58 -1.61
C LYS A 127 2.78 -6.20 -1.80
N ASN A 128 2.00 -7.06 -2.44
CA ASN A 128 0.57 -6.83 -2.61
C ASN A 128 -0.17 -6.86 -1.27
N LEU A 129 -1.20 -6.03 -1.16
CA LEU A 129 -2.11 -6.02 -0.02
C LEU A 129 -3.41 -6.73 -0.40
N LYS A 130 -3.87 -7.62 0.48
CA LYS A 130 -5.20 -8.22 0.40
C LYS A 130 -6.05 -7.67 1.53
N SER A 131 -7.28 -7.27 1.21
CA SER A 131 -8.21 -6.71 2.17
C SER A 131 -9.62 -7.27 1.93
N ALA A 132 -10.53 -6.91 2.82
CA ALA A 132 -11.93 -7.28 2.78
C ALA A 132 -12.82 -6.04 2.82
N ARG A 133 -14.06 -6.20 2.38
CA ARG A 133 -15.06 -5.13 2.37
C ARG A 133 -16.08 -5.28 3.50
N PHE A 134 -16.14 -6.45 4.13
CA PHE A 134 -16.97 -6.68 5.30
C PHE A 134 -16.16 -7.48 6.32
N ILE A 135 -15.95 -6.91 7.49
CA ILE A 135 -15.18 -7.51 8.58
C ILE A 135 -16.09 -7.65 9.80
N ILE A 136 -16.13 -8.85 10.37
CA ILE A 136 -16.78 -9.16 11.64
C ILE A 136 -15.67 -9.41 12.66
N ARG A 137 -15.76 -8.79 13.84
CA ARG A 137 -14.80 -8.98 14.93
C ARG A 137 -15.52 -9.28 16.24
N ASP A 138 -15.01 -10.29 16.95
CA ASP A 138 -15.49 -10.67 18.27
C ASP A 138 -14.81 -9.89 19.41
N ILE A 139 -15.28 -10.09 20.64
CA ILE A 139 -14.73 -9.50 21.86
C ILE A 139 -13.25 -9.85 22.11
N ASN A 140 -12.76 -10.94 21.53
CA ASN A 140 -11.39 -11.43 21.67
C ASN A 140 -10.47 -10.95 20.53
N GLY A 141 -10.99 -10.12 19.62
CA GLY A 141 -10.26 -9.59 18.48
C GLY A 141 -10.04 -10.60 17.35
N ASN A 142 -10.72 -11.75 17.35
CA ASN A 142 -10.72 -12.65 16.20
C ASN A 142 -11.62 -12.07 15.11
N GLU A 143 -11.23 -12.26 13.85
CA GLU A 143 -11.88 -11.59 12.72
C GLU A 143 -12.29 -12.58 11.62
N ALA A 144 -13.44 -12.33 11.00
CA ALA A 144 -13.92 -12.99 9.79
C ALA A 144 -14.12 -11.96 8.68
N TRP A 145 -13.54 -12.22 7.51
CA TRP A 145 -13.38 -11.24 6.43
C TRP A 145 -14.06 -11.72 5.15
N PHE A 146 -14.87 -10.86 4.55
CA PHE A 146 -15.58 -11.13 3.29
C PHE A 146 -15.26 -10.07 2.25
N THR A 147 -15.01 -10.49 1.00
CA THR A 147 -14.66 -9.59 -0.11
C THR A 147 -15.84 -9.10 -0.93
N ASN A 148 -16.97 -9.83 -0.91
CA ASN A 148 -18.15 -9.54 -1.76
C ASN A 148 -19.36 -9.00 -1.01
N LEU A 149 -19.22 -8.75 0.29
CA LEU A 149 -20.19 -7.99 1.07
C LEU A 149 -19.62 -6.57 1.20
N ASN A 150 -20.34 -5.58 0.70
CA ASN A 150 -19.91 -4.19 0.66
C ASN A 150 -21.08 -3.26 0.99
N CYS A 151 -20.83 -1.95 1.09
CA CYS A 151 -21.86 -0.93 1.25
C CYS A 151 -21.88 0.04 0.06
N GLY A 152 -22.67 1.11 0.15
CA GLY A 152 -22.50 2.35 -0.59
C GLY A 152 -23.15 2.43 -1.98
N TYR A 153 -23.98 1.47 -2.36
CA TYR A 153 -24.84 1.59 -3.55
C TYR A 153 -26.11 0.73 -3.48
N GLY A 154 -27.13 1.09 -4.26
CA GLY A 154 -28.30 0.24 -4.42
C GLY A 154 -27.95 -0.98 -5.28
N GLY A 155 -28.11 -2.20 -4.74
CA GLY A 155 -27.79 -3.42 -5.49
C GLY A 155 -27.71 -4.67 -4.62
N GLU A 156 -27.36 -5.79 -5.25
CA GLU A 156 -27.31 -7.10 -4.59
C GLU A 156 -26.26 -7.16 -3.48
N GLY A 157 -25.07 -6.56 -3.68
CA GLY A 157 -24.00 -6.51 -2.68
C GLY A 157 -24.44 -5.89 -1.36
N PRO A 158 -24.86 -4.61 -1.34
CA PRO A 158 -25.29 -3.94 -0.12
C PRO A 158 -26.59 -4.51 0.47
N THR A 159 -27.52 -4.99 -0.36
CA THR A 159 -28.71 -5.70 0.13
C THR A 159 -28.32 -7.00 0.86
N GLY A 160 -27.31 -7.70 0.33
CA GLY A 160 -26.73 -8.85 0.99
C GLY A 160 -26.11 -8.49 2.33
N SER A 161 -25.31 -7.41 2.37
CA SER A 161 -24.72 -6.88 3.61
C SER A 161 -25.79 -6.52 4.65
N LYS A 162 -26.90 -5.87 4.26
CA LYS A 162 -28.04 -5.57 5.14
C LYS A 162 -28.60 -6.84 5.79
N ALA A 163 -28.88 -7.86 4.97
CA ALA A 163 -29.43 -9.12 5.46
C ALA A 163 -28.45 -9.87 6.40
N VAL A 164 -27.14 -9.77 6.15
CA VAL A 164 -26.13 -10.30 7.08
C VAL A 164 -26.15 -9.54 8.40
N LEU A 165 -26.16 -8.21 8.36
CA LEU A 165 -26.21 -7.38 9.58
C LEU A 165 -27.43 -7.68 10.45
N GLU A 166 -28.61 -7.80 9.84
CA GLU A 166 -29.85 -8.18 10.55
C GLU A 166 -29.72 -9.56 11.21
N LYS A 167 -29.12 -10.52 10.51
CA LYS A 167 -28.85 -11.85 11.06
C LYS A 167 -27.85 -11.83 12.22
N LEU A 168 -26.92 -10.87 12.22
CA LEU A 168 -25.96 -10.63 13.32
C LEU A 168 -26.57 -9.83 14.48
N GLY A 169 -27.86 -9.48 14.41
CA GLY A 169 -28.57 -8.76 15.48
C GLY A 169 -28.54 -7.24 15.36
N VAL A 170 -28.11 -6.68 14.22
CA VAL A 170 -28.23 -5.25 13.95
C VAL A 170 -29.67 -4.92 13.55
N PRO A 171 -30.37 -4.02 14.26
CA PRO A 171 -31.73 -3.60 13.92
C PRO A 171 -31.88 -3.05 12.50
N GLU A 172 -33.06 -3.20 11.89
CA GLU A 172 -33.31 -2.78 10.50
C GLU A 172 -33.08 -1.28 10.25
N ASP A 173 -33.46 -0.43 11.20
CA ASP A 173 -33.27 1.03 11.14
C ASP A 173 -31.78 1.42 11.13
N LYS A 174 -30.90 0.50 11.52
CA LYS A 174 -29.44 0.64 11.52
C LYS A 174 -28.80 -0.11 10.36
N SER A 175 -29.25 -1.32 10.04
CA SER A 175 -28.69 -2.13 8.95
C SER A 175 -28.89 -1.47 7.58
N ILE A 176 -29.95 -0.68 7.39
CA ILE A 176 -30.27 -0.02 6.11
C ILE A 176 -29.15 0.90 5.60
N TYR A 177 -28.31 1.42 6.49
CA TYR A 177 -27.27 2.38 6.11
C TYR A 177 -26.22 1.82 5.15
N VAL A 178 -26.00 0.50 5.11
CA VAL A 178 -25.08 -0.07 4.10
C VAL A 178 -25.61 0.07 2.68
N THR A 179 -26.92 0.24 2.49
CA THR A 179 -27.56 0.42 1.18
C THR A 179 -27.63 1.89 0.74
N ASP A 180 -27.28 2.82 1.63
CA ASP A 180 -27.35 4.25 1.37
C ASP A 180 -26.12 4.71 0.59
N SER A 181 -26.33 5.22 -0.62
CA SER A 181 -25.26 5.68 -1.51
C SER A 181 -24.55 6.94 -1.00
N ARG A 182 -24.99 7.57 0.09
CA ARG A 182 -24.31 8.71 0.71
C ARG A 182 -23.11 8.34 1.56
N TYR A 183 -22.94 7.05 1.89
CA TYR A 183 -21.86 6.56 2.76
C TYR A 183 -21.00 5.53 2.04
N ASP A 184 -19.70 5.58 2.27
CA ASP A 184 -18.70 4.65 1.73
C ASP A 184 -18.23 3.66 2.79
N MET A 185 -18.46 3.99 4.06
CA MET A 185 -18.08 3.18 5.19
C MET A 185 -19.20 3.22 6.22
N VAL A 186 -19.54 2.05 6.74
CA VAL A 186 -20.48 1.92 7.86
C VAL A 186 -19.88 0.97 8.88
N LYS A 187 -19.68 1.47 10.10
CA LYS A 187 -19.06 0.74 11.21
C LYS A 187 -20.09 0.59 12.34
N TYR A 188 -20.19 -0.62 12.89
CA TYR A 188 -21.12 -0.98 13.94
C TYR A 188 -20.35 -1.42 15.18
N PHE A 189 -20.67 -0.85 16.34
CA PHE A 189 -20.02 -1.14 17.61
C PHE A 189 -21.06 -1.50 18.65
N LYS A 190 -20.87 -2.60 19.36
CA LYS A 190 -21.78 -3.01 20.42
C LYS A 190 -21.47 -2.23 21.70
N ASN A 191 -22.48 -1.59 22.28
CA ASN A 191 -22.36 -0.86 23.54
C ASN A 191 -22.49 -1.80 24.76
N GLU A 192 -22.38 -1.24 25.97
CA GLU A 192 -22.47 -1.99 27.24
C GLU A 192 -23.81 -2.70 27.44
N GLU A 193 -24.89 -2.21 26.81
CA GLU A 193 -26.23 -2.82 26.84
C GLU A 193 -26.39 -3.94 25.79
N GLY A 194 -25.34 -4.23 25.01
CA GLY A 194 -25.37 -5.22 23.96
C GLY A 194 -26.04 -4.74 22.66
N LEU A 195 -26.27 -3.45 22.50
CA LEU A 195 -26.91 -2.86 21.32
C LEU A 195 -25.86 -2.26 20.37
N PHE A 196 -26.06 -2.43 19.06
CA PHE A 196 -25.15 -1.85 18.06
C PHE A 196 -25.40 -0.35 17.86
N GLU A 197 -24.37 0.46 18.02
CA GLU A 197 -24.27 1.85 17.55
C GLU A 197 -23.67 1.90 16.15
N VAL A 198 -24.00 2.94 15.37
CA VAL A 198 -23.61 3.02 13.95
C VAL A 198 -22.89 4.31 13.63
N HIS A 199 -21.74 4.19 12.98
CA HIS A 199 -20.94 5.30 12.46
C HIS A 199 -20.89 5.21 10.95
N LYS A 200 -21.24 6.32 10.28
CA LYS A 200 -21.45 6.38 8.84
C LYS A 200 -20.54 7.46 8.27
N ASN A 201 -19.62 7.08 7.40
CA ASN A 201 -18.61 7.99 6.88
C ASN A 201 -18.60 7.93 5.36
N ARG A 202 -18.16 9.04 4.75
CA ARG A 202 -17.74 9.07 3.36
C ARG A 202 -16.25 8.76 3.29
N SER A 203 -15.83 8.18 2.18
CA SER A 203 -14.41 8.05 1.88
C SER A 203 -13.88 9.42 1.49
N ASP A 204 -12.66 9.69 1.94
CA ASP A 204 -11.88 10.82 1.46
C ASP A 204 -11.26 10.52 0.08
N ILE A 205 -11.42 9.29 -0.42
CA ILE A 205 -11.05 8.87 -1.78
C ILE A 205 -12.31 8.89 -2.65
N PRO A 206 -12.31 9.57 -3.80
CA PRO A 206 -13.47 9.61 -4.69
C PRO A 206 -13.85 8.22 -5.23
N ARG A 207 -15.15 7.90 -5.26
CA ARG A 207 -15.67 6.65 -5.88
C ARG A 207 -15.36 6.51 -7.36
N GLN A 208 -15.29 7.65 -8.06
CA GLN A 208 -14.96 7.72 -9.47
C GLN A 208 -13.66 8.49 -9.55
N THR A 209 -12.58 7.74 -9.74
CA THR A 209 -11.26 8.29 -10.01
C THR A 209 -11.05 8.31 -11.52
N GLU A 210 -10.38 9.34 -12.02
CA GLU A 210 -9.83 9.31 -13.38
C GLU A 210 -8.39 8.82 -13.40
N CYS A 211 -7.80 8.67 -12.21
CA CYS A 211 -6.45 8.14 -12.04
C CYS A 211 -6.49 6.78 -11.34
N ASP A 212 -5.65 5.87 -11.82
CA ASP A 212 -5.45 4.57 -11.20
C ASP A 212 -4.35 4.67 -10.14
N GLY A 213 -4.66 4.13 -8.96
CA GLY A 213 -3.75 4.01 -7.85
C GLY A 213 -3.82 2.61 -7.27
N ALA A 214 -2.70 2.13 -6.74
CA ALA A 214 -2.63 0.83 -6.08
C ALA A 214 -1.87 0.92 -4.76
N LEU A 215 -2.43 0.26 -3.74
CA LEU A 215 -1.82 0.17 -2.40
C LEU A 215 -0.96 -1.07 -2.27
N TYR A 216 0.24 -0.87 -1.75
CA TYR A 216 1.22 -1.92 -1.48
C TYR A 216 1.78 -1.79 -0.07
N TYR A 217 2.44 -2.85 0.37
CA TYR A 217 3.27 -2.85 1.55
C TYR A 217 4.74 -2.82 1.14
N HIS A 218 5.48 -1.81 1.59
CA HIS A 218 6.89 -1.67 1.29
C HIS A 218 7.66 -1.28 2.55
N LYS A 219 8.68 -2.10 2.92
CA LYS A 219 9.59 -1.84 4.05
C LYS A 219 8.91 -1.44 5.38
N GLY A 220 7.76 -2.03 5.69
CA GLY A 220 7.04 -1.73 6.93
C GLY A 220 5.90 -0.71 6.79
N LYS A 221 5.65 -0.19 5.58
CA LYS A 221 4.78 0.95 5.34
C LYS A 221 3.72 0.63 4.29
N ILE A 222 2.56 1.27 4.42
CA ILE A 222 1.57 1.35 3.35
C ILE A 222 2.04 2.41 2.35
N VAL A 223 2.12 2.03 1.09
CA VAL A 223 2.53 2.92 0.00
C VAL A 223 1.48 2.89 -1.10
N CYS A 224 1.11 4.06 -1.63
CA CYS A 224 0.24 4.19 -2.79
C CYS A 224 1.07 4.61 -3.99
N LEU A 225 1.01 3.82 -5.07
CA LEU A 225 1.75 4.06 -6.29
C LEU A 225 0.84 4.71 -7.32
N GLN A 226 1.35 5.77 -7.96
CA GLN A 226 0.76 6.35 -9.17
C GLN A 226 1.00 5.41 -10.35
N ASP A 227 -0.07 4.91 -10.98
CA ASP A 227 0.08 4.10 -12.19
C ASP A 227 0.49 4.97 -13.40
N GLU A 228 1.41 4.47 -14.21
CA GLU A 228 1.83 5.10 -15.48
C GLU A 228 1.02 4.62 -16.69
N ASP A 229 0.30 3.49 -16.60
CA ASP A 229 -0.28 2.77 -17.75
C ASP A 229 -1.40 3.55 -18.49
N ASN A 230 -1.86 4.68 -17.95
CA ASN A 230 -2.76 5.60 -18.65
C ASN A 230 -2.03 6.59 -19.58
N TYR A 231 -1.04 6.10 -20.34
CA TYR A 231 -0.25 6.88 -21.32
C TYR A 231 -1.09 7.54 -22.44
N LEU A 232 -2.34 7.09 -22.64
CA LEU A 232 -3.26 7.57 -23.67
C LEU A 232 -4.18 8.72 -23.19
N SER A 233 -4.22 9.00 -21.89
CA SER A 233 -5.02 10.07 -21.28
C SER A 233 -4.12 11.26 -20.93
N TYR A 234 -3.90 12.09 -21.94
CA TYR A 234 -3.40 13.47 -21.98
C TYR A 234 -2.70 14.08 -20.74
N MET A 235 -1.58 14.73 -21.05
CA MET A 235 -0.64 15.58 -20.28
C MET A 235 -1.21 16.58 -19.24
N ASP A 236 -2.52 16.65 -19.02
CA ASP A 236 -3.17 17.60 -18.11
C ASP A 236 -3.62 16.99 -16.76
N ASN A 237 -3.60 15.66 -16.58
CA ASN A 237 -4.31 15.01 -15.47
C ASN A 237 -3.43 14.38 -14.36
N LYS A 238 -2.09 14.47 -14.41
CA LYS A 238 -1.24 13.72 -13.45
C LYS A 238 -1.12 14.34 -12.04
N ILE A 239 -1.53 15.59 -11.85
CA ILE A 239 -1.72 16.17 -10.50
C ILE A 239 -3.09 15.80 -9.91
N LYS A 240 -4.05 15.42 -10.75
CA LYS A 240 -5.35 14.94 -10.25
C LYS A 240 -5.17 13.72 -9.36
N PHE A 241 -4.23 12.82 -9.69
CA PHE A 241 -3.84 11.71 -8.82
C PHE A 241 -3.44 12.20 -7.42
N LEU A 242 -2.61 13.24 -7.32
CA LEU A 242 -2.21 13.81 -6.04
C LEU A 242 -3.42 14.29 -5.24
N TYR A 243 -4.38 14.97 -5.87
CA TYR A 243 -5.59 15.43 -5.20
C TYR A 243 -6.53 14.27 -4.80
N GLU A 244 -6.79 13.32 -5.70
CA GLU A 244 -7.68 12.17 -5.49
C GLU A 244 -7.17 11.24 -4.37
N TYR A 245 -5.84 11.09 -4.24
CA TYR A 245 -5.21 10.17 -3.29
C TYR A 245 -4.49 10.89 -2.13
N SER A 246 -4.63 12.21 -2.01
CA SER A 246 -4.00 13.01 -0.95
C SER A 246 -4.37 12.55 0.46
N SER A 247 -5.58 12.03 0.63
CA SER A 247 -6.11 11.53 1.91
C SER A 247 -5.38 10.28 2.43
N ILE A 248 -4.61 9.58 1.58
CA ILE A 248 -3.72 8.49 2.00
C ILE A 248 -2.55 9.02 2.82
N VAL A 249 -2.06 10.22 2.50
CA VAL A 249 -0.96 10.90 3.18
C VAL A 249 -1.42 12.29 3.65
N PRO A 250 -2.40 12.37 4.57
CA PRO A 250 -2.95 13.64 5.02
C PRO A 250 -1.85 14.43 5.74
N ASN A 251 -1.68 15.68 5.33
CA ASN A 251 -0.63 16.58 5.83
C ASN A 251 0.78 15.94 5.76
N PRO A 252 1.36 15.79 4.55
CA PRO A 252 2.70 15.24 4.39
C PRO A 252 3.72 16.01 5.24
N THR A 253 4.47 15.27 6.05
CA THR A 253 5.53 15.82 6.93
C THR A 253 6.90 15.80 6.28
N ASN A 254 7.12 14.89 5.34
CA ASN A 254 8.37 14.75 4.61
C ASN A 254 8.12 14.60 3.11
N ILE A 255 9.04 15.15 2.33
CA ILE A 255 9.09 14.99 0.88
C ILE A 255 10.49 14.45 0.54
N ILE A 256 10.54 13.31 -0.13
CA ILE A 256 11.79 12.74 -0.64
C ILE A 256 11.86 13.02 -2.13
N LEU A 257 12.94 13.67 -2.53
CA LEU A 257 13.17 14.12 -3.90
C LEU A 257 14.46 13.48 -4.42
N PHE A 258 14.35 12.65 -5.45
CA PHE A 258 15.50 11.99 -6.04
C PHE A 258 16.06 12.77 -7.22
N ASN A 259 17.36 13.07 -7.14
CA ASN A 259 18.12 13.79 -8.16
C ASN A 259 18.43 12.95 -9.42
N SER A 260 18.00 11.70 -9.49
CA SER A 260 18.04 10.90 -10.71
C SER A 260 17.16 9.66 -10.59
N ARG A 261 16.83 9.03 -11.72
CA ARG A 261 16.14 7.73 -11.75
C ARG A 261 16.98 6.65 -11.06
N GLU A 262 18.29 6.63 -11.31
CA GLU A 262 19.22 5.67 -10.71
C GLU A 262 19.23 5.79 -9.19
N SER A 263 19.23 7.02 -8.66
CA SER A 263 19.15 7.25 -7.22
C SER A 263 17.85 6.73 -6.61
N ALA A 264 16.71 6.95 -7.26
CA ALA A 264 15.42 6.40 -6.81
C ALA A 264 15.43 4.85 -6.80
N ILE A 265 15.99 4.24 -7.85
CA ILE A 265 16.14 2.78 -7.97
C ILE A 265 17.03 2.22 -6.86
N GLU A 266 18.19 2.83 -6.59
CA GLU A 266 19.10 2.41 -5.52
C GLU A 266 18.44 2.41 -4.14
N HIS A 267 17.48 3.31 -3.93
CA HIS A 267 16.71 3.40 -2.67
C HIS A 267 15.45 2.52 -2.67
N GLY A 268 15.13 1.85 -3.78
CA GLY A 268 14.02 0.90 -3.92
C GLY A 268 12.70 1.52 -4.34
N TYR A 269 12.69 2.74 -4.88
CA TYR A 269 11.50 3.44 -5.35
C TYR A 269 11.21 3.12 -6.83
N ILE A 270 10.92 1.85 -7.09
CA ILE A 270 10.72 1.29 -8.43
C ILE A 270 9.63 0.20 -8.40
N SER A 271 8.81 0.15 -9.45
CA SER A 271 7.90 -0.96 -9.74
C SER A 271 8.03 -1.38 -11.20
N LYS A 272 7.25 -2.40 -11.61
CA LYS A 272 7.15 -2.81 -13.02
C LYS A 272 5.73 -2.63 -13.52
N ASP A 273 5.59 -2.17 -14.76
CA ASP A 273 4.32 -2.16 -15.47
C ASP A 273 3.92 -3.59 -15.92
N PHE A 274 2.75 -3.72 -16.56
CA PHE A 274 2.27 -5.00 -17.09
C PHE A 274 3.22 -5.62 -18.13
N PHE A 275 3.98 -4.80 -18.86
CA PHE A 275 4.96 -5.23 -19.87
C PHE A 275 6.35 -5.53 -19.29
N GLY A 276 6.56 -5.31 -17.99
CA GLY A 276 7.82 -5.52 -17.28
C GLY A 276 8.80 -4.35 -17.36
N ASN A 277 8.39 -3.19 -17.90
CA ASN A 277 9.18 -1.96 -17.90
C ASN A 277 9.23 -1.34 -16.51
N ASP A 278 10.34 -0.67 -16.20
CA ASP A 278 10.56 -0.09 -14.88
C ASP A 278 9.86 1.28 -14.75
N ILE A 279 8.90 1.36 -13.83
CA ILE A 279 8.29 2.60 -13.37
C ILE A 279 9.11 3.11 -12.18
N VAL A 280 9.62 4.34 -12.25
CA VAL A 280 10.56 4.89 -11.26
C VAL A 280 9.98 6.12 -10.61
N TYR A 281 9.80 6.08 -9.29
CA TYR A 281 9.15 7.13 -8.52
C TYR A 281 10.19 8.08 -7.92
N GLN A 282 10.23 9.32 -8.39
CA GLN A 282 11.26 10.29 -7.98
C GLN A 282 10.78 11.29 -6.94
N VAL A 283 9.47 11.34 -6.66
CA VAL A 283 8.87 12.21 -5.65
C VAL A 283 8.02 11.36 -4.71
N ILE A 284 8.38 11.35 -3.43
CA ILE A 284 7.69 10.56 -2.41
C ILE A 284 7.17 11.52 -1.35
N LEU A 285 5.87 11.50 -1.10
CA LEU A 285 5.25 12.21 0.01
C LEU A 285 5.08 11.24 1.18
N CYS A 286 5.41 11.67 2.39
CA CYS A 286 5.29 10.83 3.58
C CYS A 286 4.56 11.55 4.70
N ASP A 287 3.56 10.90 5.29
CA ASP A 287 2.84 11.42 6.45
C ASP A 287 3.52 11.03 7.79
N GLN A 288 2.97 11.54 8.89
CA GLN A 288 3.44 11.25 10.25
C GLN A 288 3.27 9.78 10.69
N LEU A 289 2.38 9.03 10.05
CA LEU A 289 2.15 7.60 10.31
C LEU A 289 3.10 6.72 9.49
N GLY A 290 3.94 7.31 8.63
CA GLY A 290 4.87 6.62 7.76
C GLY A 290 4.23 6.06 6.48
N ARG A 291 3.00 6.47 6.15
CA ARG A 291 2.37 6.16 4.84
C ARG A 291 3.05 6.96 3.75
N GLU A 292 3.16 6.39 2.56
CA GLU A 292 3.82 7.05 1.44
C GLU A 292 2.93 7.13 0.20
N LEU A 293 3.03 8.24 -0.53
CA LEU A 293 2.47 8.42 -1.86
C LEU A 293 3.63 8.57 -2.84
N TRP A 294 3.73 7.63 -3.78
CA TRP A 294 4.82 7.53 -4.74
C TRP A 294 4.38 8.12 -6.07
N LEU A 295 5.02 9.22 -6.46
CA LEU A 295 4.67 9.97 -7.65
C LEU A 295 5.75 9.79 -8.73
N CYS A 296 5.28 9.60 -9.96
CA CYS A 296 6.11 9.60 -11.15
C CYS A 296 5.69 10.80 -12.04
N PRO A 297 6.03 12.04 -11.64
CA PRO A 297 5.67 13.20 -12.44
C PRO A 297 6.38 13.13 -13.80
N PRO A 298 5.70 13.43 -14.91
CA PRO A 298 6.35 13.44 -16.21
C PRO A 298 7.31 14.63 -16.22
N VAL A 299 8.60 14.33 -16.40
CA VAL A 299 9.65 15.33 -16.45
C VAL A 299 10.17 15.48 -17.88
N HIS A 300 10.25 16.73 -18.35
CA HIS A 300 10.89 17.03 -19.62
C HIS A 300 12.40 17.07 -19.45
N ASN A 301 13.13 16.36 -20.31
CA ASN A 301 14.59 16.25 -20.20
C ASN A 301 15.34 17.53 -20.60
N ASN A 302 14.65 18.51 -21.20
CA ASN A 302 15.26 19.70 -21.79
C ASN A 302 15.30 20.91 -20.84
N SER A 303 14.66 20.85 -19.67
CA SER A 303 14.58 21.95 -18.72
C SER A 303 14.86 21.48 -17.29
N ALA A 304 15.36 22.40 -16.46
CA ALA A 304 15.52 22.13 -15.04
C ALA A 304 14.15 21.94 -14.37
N LEU A 305 14.07 21.09 -13.35
CA LEU A 305 12.82 20.73 -12.67
C LEU A 305 12.02 21.96 -12.16
N LYS A 306 12.70 23.00 -11.68
CA LYS A 306 12.06 24.27 -11.23
C LYS A 306 11.25 25.03 -12.28
N TYR A 307 11.47 24.71 -13.55
CA TYR A 307 10.72 25.30 -14.66
C TYR A 307 9.61 24.38 -15.16
N GLN A 308 9.42 23.22 -14.53
CA GLN A 308 8.44 22.23 -14.93
C GLN A 308 7.18 22.37 -14.09
N LYS A 309 6.06 22.67 -14.76
CA LYS A 309 4.75 22.95 -14.15
C LYS A 309 4.32 21.88 -13.14
N ASN A 310 4.49 20.60 -13.48
CA ASN A 310 4.06 19.49 -12.62
C ASN A 310 4.83 19.42 -11.30
N ILE A 311 6.13 19.70 -11.33
CA ILE A 311 6.98 19.73 -10.13
C ILE A 311 6.57 20.89 -9.24
N ASN A 312 6.38 22.05 -9.85
CA ASN A 312 5.92 23.26 -9.20
C ASN A 312 4.58 23.03 -8.49
N GLU A 313 3.57 22.49 -9.17
CA GLU A 313 2.26 22.20 -8.58
C GLU A 313 2.32 21.18 -7.41
N ILE A 314 3.20 20.17 -7.46
CA ILE A 314 3.43 19.25 -6.32
C ILE A 314 4.03 19.98 -5.11
N LEU A 315 5.00 20.87 -5.34
CA LEU A 315 5.62 21.66 -4.28
C LEU A 315 4.60 22.63 -3.65
N GLU A 316 3.81 23.30 -4.47
CA GLU A 316 2.70 24.17 -4.07
C GLU A 316 1.70 23.41 -3.20
N PHE A 317 1.31 22.20 -3.62
CA PHE A 317 0.44 21.32 -2.84
C PHE A 317 1.02 21.01 -1.45
N CYS A 318 2.34 20.81 -1.37
CA CYS A 318 3.03 20.57 -0.10
C CYS A 318 3.30 21.85 0.71
N GLY A 319 2.74 23.00 0.30
CA GLY A 319 2.92 24.29 0.98
C GLY A 319 4.29 24.94 0.75
N LEU A 320 5.04 24.50 -0.25
CA LEU A 320 6.31 25.09 -0.65
C LEU A 320 6.07 26.13 -1.74
N ASP A 321 6.42 27.39 -1.48
CA ASP A 321 6.25 28.51 -2.41
C ASP A 321 7.15 28.39 -3.66
N VAL A 322 6.50 28.13 -4.78
CA VAL A 322 7.09 27.80 -6.09
C VAL A 322 7.81 28.97 -6.75
N LYS A 323 7.69 30.19 -6.24
CA LYS A 323 8.44 31.35 -6.76
C LYS A 323 9.93 31.23 -6.43
N TYR A 324 10.62 30.36 -7.17
CA TYR A 324 12.00 29.97 -6.94
C TYR A 324 12.93 31.19 -6.85
N GLU A 325 12.83 32.14 -7.77
CA GLU A 325 13.74 33.30 -7.75
C GLU A 325 13.53 34.22 -6.54
N GLU A 326 12.31 34.27 -6.01
CA GLU A 326 11.95 35.07 -4.84
C GLU A 326 12.25 34.33 -3.52
N ASN A 327 12.12 32.99 -3.51
CA ASN A 327 12.15 32.19 -2.30
C ASN A 327 13.32 31.20 -2.18
N LYS A 328 14.24 31.14 -3.15
CA LYS A 328 15.41 30.24 -3.11
C LYS A 328 16.23 30.32 -1.82
N GLN A 329 16.25 31.49 -1.17
CA GLN A 329 16.97 31.68 0.10
C GLN A 329 16.31 30.98 1.30
N LYS A 330 15.03 30.62 1.19
CA LYS A 330 14.27 29.90 2.23
C LYS A 330 14.39 28.39 2.13
N TYR A 331 14.90 27.88 1.00
CA TYR A 331 14.98 26.45 0.74
C TYR A 331 16.31 25.84 1.19
N PRO A 332 16.30 24.65 1.81
CA PRO A 332 17.49 23.84 2.00
C PRO A 332 18.23 23.61 0.67
N LYS A 333 19.56 23.59 0.71
CA LYS A 333 20.43 23.41 -0.47
C LYS A 333 20.05 22.17 -1.30
N ILE A 334 19.66 21.08 -0.65
CA ILE A 334 19.25 19.84 -1.33
C ILE A 334 18.03 20.03 -2.25
N ILE A 335 17.07 20.89 -1.85
CA ILE A 335 15.91 21.22 -2.69
C ILE A 335 16.36 22.07 -3.88
N LEU A 336 17.26 23.03 -3.66
CA LEU A 336 17.81 23.85 -4.75
C LEU A 336 18.59 23.01 -5.76
N ASP A 337 19.38 22.05 -5.28
CA ASP A 337 20.15 21.15 -6.14
C ASP A 337 19.22 20.25 -6.98
N TRP A 338 18.17 19.68 -6.38
CA TRP A 338 17.14 18.92 -7.10
C TRP A 338 16.41 19.78 -8.14
N LEU A 339 15.97 20.98 -7.75
CA LEU A 339 15.25 21.91 -8.62
C LEU A 339 16.05 22.39 -9.84
N ASN A 340 17.39 22.43 -9.75
CA ASN A 340 18.27 22.82 -10.85
C ASN A 340 18.71 21.64 -11.75
N MET A 341 18.35 20.42 -11.39
CA MET A 341 18.67 19.21 -12.13
C MET A 341 18.01 19.20 -13.52
N LYS A 342 18.77 18.79 -14.54
CA LYS A 342 18.26 18.44 -15.88
C LYS A 342 18.24 16.92 -16.01
N PRO A 343 17.08 16.27 -16.21
CA PRO A 343 17.03 14.82 -16.40
C PRO A 343 17.88 14.39 -17.61
N LYS A 344 18.72 13.36 -17.47
CA LYS A 344 19.60 12.88 -18.56
C LYS A 344 18.80 12.20 -19.67
N GLN A 345 19.25 12.37 -20.92
CA GLN A 345 18.86 11.51 -22.03
C GLN A 345 19.29 10.06 -21.73
N VAL A 346 18.36 9.12 -21.78
CA VAL A 346 18.71 7.74 -22.14
C VAL A 346 18.80 7.74 -23.67
N PRO A 347 19.95 7.41 -24.29
CA PRO A 347 19.99 7.23 -25.73
C PRO A 347 19.05 6.09 -26.10
N VAL A 348 18.02 6.38 -26.90
CA VAL A 348 17.32 5.32 -27.63
C VAL A 348 18.27 4.95 -28.76
N GLU A 349 19.05 3.88 -28.60
CA GLU A 349 19.73 3.25 -29.73
C GLU A 349 18.65 2.71 -30.67
N VAL A 350 18.29 3.51 -31.68
CA VAL A 350 17.52 3.02 -32.82
C VAL A 350 18.49 2.21 -33.67
N ILE A 351 18.42 0.88 -33.56
CA ILE A 351 19.10 -0.01 -34.50
C ILE A 351 18.28 0.01 -35.79
N GLU A 352 18.73 0.80 -36.77
CA GLU A 352 18.21 0.71 -38.13
C GLU A 352 18.66 -0.63 -38.74
N ILE A 353 17.70 -1.52 -38.95
CA ILE A 353 17.93 -2.71 -39.78
C ILE A 353 17.96 -2.23 -41.23
N ASN A 354 19.17 -2.06 -41.78
CA ASN A 354 19.36 -1.93 -43.22
C ASN A 354 18.72 -3.14 -43.92
N ARG A 355 17.57 -2.93 -44.54
CA ARG A 355 17.06 -3.85 -45.55
C ARG A 355 17.87 -3.64 -46.81
N GLY A 356 18.96 -4.39 -46.93
CA GLY A 356 19.60 -4.59 -48.22
C GLY A 356 18.63 -5.29 -49.17
N ILE A 357 18.37 -4.64 -50.31
CA ILE A 357 18.20 -5.29 -51.61
C ILE A 357 19.13 -4.55 -52.56
#